data_AF-A0A6V2UN68-F1
#
_entry.id   AF-A0A6V2UN68-F1
#
_cell.length_a   1.000
_cell.length_b   1.000
_cell.length_c   1.000
_cell.angle_alpha   90.00
_cell.angle_beta   90.00
_cell.angle_gamma   90.00
#
_symmetry.space_group_name_H-M   'P 1'
#
loop_
_entity.id
_entity.type
_entity.pdbx_description
1 polymer ?
#
loop_
_entity_poly.entity_id
_entity_poly.type
_entity_poly.pdbx_seq_one_letter_code
_entity_poly.pdbx_strand_id
1 'polypeptide(L)'
;MSAYPTRRYWDARSPIVRFGRFLEARGLWTAEEETALRKTERAASIKALNDAEKRAQPHVKHLFTDVLDEPPWMLRQQQADLKAHLAKYSEHYAEVTAEQIESM
;
A
#
# COMPACT_ATOMS: atom_id res chain seq x y z
N MET A 1 13.44 -3.25 34.50
CA MET A 1 12.00 -3.18 34.17
C MET A 1 11.82 -2.13 33.09
N SER A 2 11.24 -2.47 31.92
CA SER A 2 11.03 -1.50 30.84
C SER A 2 10.04 -0.41 31.29
N ALA A 3 10.40 0.85 31.10
CA ALA A 3 9.61 2.02 31.49
C ALA A 3 8.43 2.33 30.53
N TYR A 4 8.23 1.51 29.50
CA TYR A 4 7.19 1.72 28.50
C TYR A 4 5.96 0.85 28.74
N PRO A 5 4.74 1.42 28.60
CA PRO A 5 3.51 0.65 28.68
C PRO A 5 3.50 -0.47 27.64
N THR A 6 3.18 -1.69 28.09
CA THR A 6 3.14 -2.89 27.25
C THR A 6 1.91 -2.89 26.34
N ARG A 7 1.88 -3.77 25.34
CA ARG A 7 0.71 -3.96 24.46
C ARG A 7 -0.61 -4.12 25.25
N ARG A 8 -0.58 -4.88 26.35
CA ARG A 8 -1.73 -5.10 27.23
C ARG A 8 -2.27 -3.82 27.89
N TYR A 9 -1.40 -2.85 28.18
CA TYR A 9 -1.80 -1.54 28.72
C TYR A 9 -2.69 -0.78 27.72
N TRP A 10 -2.36 -0.85 26.43
CA TRP A 10 -3.10 -0.17 25.36
C TRP A 10 -4.33 -0.95 24.90
N ASP A 11 -4.27 -2.28 24.87
CA ASP A 11 -5.44 -3.11 24.52
C ASP A 11 -6.61 -2.86 25.49
N ALA A 12 -6.32 -2.72 26.79
CA ALA A 12 -7.32 -2.38 27.80
C ALA A 12 -7.96 -0.99 27.61
N ARG A 13 -7.34 -0.12 26.81
CA ARG A 13 -7.77 1.26 26.53
C ARG A 13 -8.22 1.45 25.08
N SER A 14 -8.46 0.35 24.36
CA SER A 14 -8.86 0.40 22.96
C SER A 14 -10.15 1.23 22.77
N PRO A 15 -10.14 2.27 21.93
CA PRO A 15 -11.35 3.06 21.65
C PRO A 15 -12.42 2.22 20.96
N ILE A 16 -12.03 1.24 20.14
CA ILE A 16 -12.93 0.32 19.45
C ILE A 16 -13.69 -0.53 20.47
N VAL A 17 -12.99 -1.12 21.43
CA VAL A 17 -13.62 -1.95 22.49
C VAL A 17 -14.52 -1.09 23.38
N ARG A 18 -14.09 0.13 23.74
CA ARG A 18 -14.90 1.04 24.55
C ARG A 18 -16.19 1.45 23.84
N PHE A 19 -16.12 1.72 22.54
CA PHE A 19 -17.28 2.09 21.75
C PHE A 19 -18.22 0.90 21.52
N GLY A 20 -17.69 -0.30 21.23
CA GLY A 20 -18.49 -1.51 21.10
C GLY A 20 -19.36 -1.78 22.34
N ARG A 21 -18.75 -1.73 23.54
CA ARG A 21 -19.48 -1.87 24.81
C ARG A 21 -20.58 -0.82 25.00
N PHE A 22 -20.34 0.42 24.56
CA PHE A 22 -21.31 1.50 24.62
C PHE A 22 -22.52 1.23 23.71
N LEU A 23 -22.30 0.66 22.53
CA LEU A 23 -23.35 0.29 21.59
C LEU A 23 -24.16 -0.92 22.09
N GLU A 24 -23.48 -1.95 22.60
CA GLU A 24 -24.11 -3.13 23.22
C GLU A 24 -25.01 -2.73 24.39
N ALA A 25 -24.53 -1.86 25.28
CA ALA A 25 -25.31 -1.35 26.42
C ALA A 25 -26.55 -0.56 26.00
N ARG A 26 -26.61 -0.08 24.76
CA ARG A 26 -27.77 0.60 24.16
C ARG A 26 -28.65 -0.32 23.31
N GLY A 27 -28.30 -1.59 23.16
CA GLY A 27 -28.98 -2.52 22.25
C GLY A 27 -28.83 -2.17 20.78
N LEU A 28 -27.78 -1.41 20.41
CA LEU A 28 -27.48 -0.98 19.04
C LEU A 28 -26.47 -1.88 18.33
N TRP A 29 -25.91 -2.87 19.04
CA TRP A 29 -24.91 -3.78 18.53
C TRP A 29 -24.92 -5.08 19.33
N THR A 30 -24.59 -6.18 18.67
CA THR A 30 -24.56 -7.53 19.26
C THR A 30 -23.22 -8.23 18.99
N ALA A 31 -22.92 -9.26 19.79
CA ALA A 31 -21.70 -10.05 19.61
C ALA A 31 -21.69 -10.80 18.27
N GLU A 32 -22.87 -11.19 17.79
CA GLU A 32 -23.08 -11.82 16.48
C GLU A 32 -22.75 -10.84 15.35
N GLU A 33 -23.24 -9.59 15.42
CA GLU A 33 -22.92 -8.53 14.46
C GLU A 33 -21.42 -8.20 14.46
N GLU A 34 -20.79 -8.09 15.64
CA GLU A 34 -19.34 -7.87 15.77
C GLU A 34 -18.54 -8.99 15.09
N THR A 35 -18.93 -10.25 15.31
CA THR A 35 -18.27 -11.41 14.74
C THR A 35 -18.45 -11.47 13.22
N ALA A 36 -19.66 -11.19 12.74
CA ALA A 36 -19.97 -11.13 11.31
C ALA A 36 -19.20 -10.01 10.62
N LEU A 37 -19.16 -8.80 11.21
CA LEU A 37 -18.40 -7.67 10.68
C LEU A 37 -16.91 -8.01 10.60
N ARG A 38 -16.31 -8.52 11.68
CA ARG A 38 -14.89 -8.90 11.70
C ARG A 38 -14.53 -9.92 10.62
N LYS A 39 -15.40 -10.91 10.41
CA LYS A 39 -15.21 -11.92 9.37
C LYS A 39 -15.24 -11.28 7.97
N THR A 40 -16.23 -10.44 7.71
CA THR A 40 -16.39 -9.74 6.42
C THR A 40 -15.23 -8.79 6.14
N GLU A 41 -14.87 -7.94 7.10
CA GLU A 41 -13.78 -6.96 6.91
C GLU A 41 -12.41 -7.64 6.76
N ARG A 42 -12.19 -8.76 7.46
CA ARG A 42 -10.97 -9.56 7.26
C ARG A 42 -10.92 -10.14 5.85
N ALA A 43 -12.03 -10.68 5.35
CA ALA A 43 -12.10 -11.20 3.99
C ALA A 43 -11.87 -10.08 2.96
N ALA A 44 -12.48 -8.91 3.14
CA ALA A 44 -12.29 -7.73 2.29
C ALA A 44 -10.83 -7.26 2.30
N SER A 45 -10.18 -7.22 3.47
CA SER A 45 -8.77 -6.83 3.61
C SER A 45 -7.83 -7.80 2.88
N ILE A 46 -8.05 -9.11 3.03
CA ILE A 46 -7.26 -10.13 2.32
C ILE A 46 -7.49 -10.03 0.81
N LYS A 47 -8.73 -9.83 0.38
CA LYS A 47 -9.05 -9.64 -1.04
C LYS A 47 -8.31 -8.41 -1.59
N ALA A 48 -8.35 -7.27 -0.89
CA ALA A 48 -7.66 -6.06 -1.31
C ALA A 48 -6.14 -6.25 -1.40
N LEU A 49 -5.55 -6.98 -0.45
CA LEU A 49 -4.13 -7.35 -0.48
C LEU A 49 -3.81 -8.20 -1.72
N ASN A 50 -4.55 -9.29 -1.93
CA ASN A 50 -4.34 -10.19 -3.07
C ASN A 50 -4.57 -9.48 -4.42
N ASP A 51 -5.53 -8.56 -4.48
CA ASP A 51 -5.79 -7.74 -5.67
C ASP A 51 -4.64 -6.76 -5.91
N ALA A 52 -4.03 -6.21 -4.86
CA ALA A 52 -2.88 -5.31 -4.96
C ALA A 52 -1.60 -6.04 -5.40
N GLU A 53 -1.35 -7.25 -4.88
CA GLU A 53 -0.19 -8.07 -5.27
C GLU A 53 -0.19 -8.46 -6.76
N LYS A 54 -1.37 -8.56 -7.37
CA LYS A 54 -1.52 -8.87 -8.80
C LYS A 54 -1.36 -7.65 -9.71
N ARG A 55 -1.35 -6.43 -9.16
CA ARG A 55 -1.20 -5.23 -9.99
C ARG A 55 0.22 -5.19 -10.53
N ALA A 56 0.33 -4.89 -11.82
CA ALA A 56 1.63 -4.64 -12.43
C ALA A 56 2.32 -3.47 -11.72
N GLN A 57 3.65 -3.51 -11.68
CA GLN A 57 4.44 -2.41 -11.17
C GLN A 57 4.16 -1.13 -11.98
N PRO A 58 4.25 0.06 -11.35
CA PRO A 58 4.16 1.32 -12.07
C PRO A 58 5.19 1.38 -13.20
N HIS A 59 4.86 2.14 -14.25
CA HIS A 59 5.80 2.35 -15.34
C HIS A 59 7.07 3.06 -14.86
N VAL A 60 8.24 2.56 -15.28
CA VAL A 60 9.56 3.08 -14.91
C VAL A 60 9.77 4.58 -15.16
N LYS A 61 9.06 5.19 -16.12
CA LYS A 61 9.14 6.64 -16.38
C LYS A 61 8.68 7.49 -15.19
N HIS A 62 7.84 6.93 -14.32
CA HIS A 62 7.36 7.62 -13.12
C HIS A 62 8.46 7.88 -12.09
N LEU A 63 9.66 7.32 -12.26
CA LEU A 63 10.85 7.73 -11.50
C LEU A 63 11.21 9.21 -11.71
N PHE A 64 10.81 9.80 -12.85
CA PHE A 64 11.18 11.15 -13.24
C PHE A 64 10.01 12.15 -13.21
N THR A 65 8.78 11.66 -13.00
CA THR A 65 7.59 12.51 -12.86
C THR A 65 7.37 12.88 -11.39
N ASP A 66 6.62 13.97 -11.15
CA ASP A 66 6.21 14.41 -9.81
C ASP A 66 7.35 14.79 -8.85
N VAL A 67 8.59 14.90 -9.35
CA VAL A 67 9.74 15.44 -8.60
C VAL A 67 9.59 16.95 -8.41
N LEU A 68 9.16 17.63 -9.48
CA LEU A 68 8.78 19.03 -9.56
C LEU A 68 7.52 19.12 -10.45
N ASP A 69 6.88 20.28 -10.48
CA ASP A 69 5.69 20.52 -11.32
C ASP A 69 5.94 20.22 -12.80
N GLU A 70 7.09 20.66 -13.33
CA GLU A 70 7.60 20.27 -14.64
C GLU A 70 9.00 19.67 -14.56
N PRO A 71 9.30 18.60 -15.32
CA PRO A 71 10.63 18.00 -15.30
C PRO A 71 11.66 18.94 -15.95
N PRO A 72 12.70 19.38 -15.23
CA PRO A 72 13.78 20.18 -15.79
C PRO A 72 14.60 19.35 -16.79
N TRP A 73 15.40 20.04 -17.60
CA TRP A 73 16.20 19.43 -18.67
C TRP A 73 17.10 18.28 -18.17
N MET A 74 17.67 18.39 -16.95
CA MET A 74 18.50 17.35 -16.34
C MET A 74 17.71 16.06 -16.09
N LEU A 75 16.46 16.14 -15.63
CA LEU A 75 15.64 14.94 -15.41
C LEU A 75 15.23 14.28 -16.73
N ARG A 76 14.95 15.09 -17.76
CA ARG A 76 14.68 14.56 -19.12
C ARG A 76 15.89 13.83 -19.69
N GLN A 77 17.10 14.36 -19.45
CA GLN A 77 18.34 13.70 -19.84
C GLN A 77 18.54 12.38 -19.07
N GLN A 78 18.36 12.38 -17.75
CA GLN A 78 18.47 11.16 -16.94
C GLN A 78 17.46 10.08 -17.37
N GLN A 79 16.24 10.46 -17.74
CA GLN A 79 15.24 9.55 -18.28
C GLN A 79 15.69 8.94 -19.62
N ALA A 80 16.26 9.74 -20.52
CA ALA A 80 16.80 9.27 -21.79
C ALA A 80 18.00 8.32 -21.58
N ASP A 81 18.89 8.63 -20.65
CA ASP A 81 20.04 7.80 -20.30
C ASP A 81 19.59 6.45 -19.73
N LEU A 82 18.58 6.44 -18.85
CA LEU A 82 18.01 5.20 -18.32
C LEU A 82 17.32 4.37 -19.42
N LYS A 83 16.59 5.02 -20.34
CA LYS A 83 15.99 4.33 -21.49
C LYS A 83 17.06 3.62 -22.34
N ALA A 84 18.16 4.31 -22.65
CA ALA A 84 19.26 3.72 -23.41
C ALA A 84 19.94 2.57 -22.64
N HIS A 85 20.11 2.70 -21.33
CA HIS A 85 20.66 1.65 -20.46
C HIS A 85 19.77 0.41 -20.45
N LEU A 86 18.47 0.57 -20.24
CA LEU A 86 17.51 -0.54 -20.22
C LEU A 86 17.40 -1.23 -21.59
N ALA A 87 17.48 -0.48 -22.69
CA ALA A 87 17.51 -1.07 -24.02
C ALA A 87 18.76 -1.93 -24.27
N LYS A 88 19.91 -1.52 -23.72
CA LYS A 88 21.19 -2.21 -23.89
C LYS A 88 21.37 -3.41 -22.95
N TYR A 89 20.81 -3.34 -21.74
CA TYR A 89 21.02 -4.30 -20.65
C TYR A 89 19.71 -4.89 -20.12
N SER A 90 18.72 -5.09 -21.00
CA SER A 90 17.37 -5.53 -20.62
C SER A 90 17.35 -6.90 -19.91
N GLU A 91 18.33 -7.76 -20.19
CA GLU A 91 18.51 -9.08 -19.58
C GLU A 91 18.69 -9.03 -18.06
N HIS A 92 19.12 -7.89 -17.52
CA HIS A 92 19.33 -7.69 -16.08
C HIS A 92 18.09 -7.12 -15.37
N TYR A 93 17.02 -6.78 -16.10
CA TYR A 93 15.82 -6.13 -15.57
C TYR A 93 14.54 -6.83 -16.04
N ALA A 94 14.32 -8.07 -15.56
CA ALA A 94 13.17 -8.89 -15.96
C ALA A 94 11.79 -8.27 -15.67
N GLU A 95 11.72 -7.33 -14.72
CA GLU A 95 10.49 -6.62 -14.33
C GLU A 95 10.11 -5.48 -15.29
N VAL A 96 11.06 -4.99 -16.10
CA VAL A 96 10.83 -3.87 -17.02
C VAL A 96 10.53 -4.41 -18.41
N THR A 97 9.34 -4.12 -18.92
CA THR A 97 8.92 -4.66 -20.24
C THR A 97 9.50 -3.85 -21.40
N ALA A 98 9.65 -4.48 -22.57
CA ALA A 98 10.07 -3.80 -23.79
C ALA A 98 9.15 -2.61 -24.15
N GLU A 99 7.84 -2.77 -23.94
CA GLU A 99 6.85 -1.71 -24.14
C GLU A 99 7.09 -0.51 -23.20
N GLN A 100 7.42 -0.77 -21.93
CA GLN A 100 7.81 0.29 -21.01
C GLN A 100 9.08 1.00 -21.47
N ILE A 101 10.11 0.28 -21.94
CA ILE A 101 11.34 0.90 -22.44
C ILE A 101 11.06 1.78 -23.67
N GLU A 102 10.25 1.30 -24.61
CA GLU A 102 9.92 2.04 -25.83
C GLU A 102 9.14 3.33 -25.54
N SER A 103 8.22 3.27 -24.57
CA SER A 103 7.33 4.38 -24.20
C SER A 103 7.83 5.28 -23.05
N MET A 104 9.06 5.05 -22.56
CA MET A 104 9.84 6.03 -21.77
C MET A 104 10.20 7.25 -22.61
#